data_AF-A0A538RSR3-F1
#
_entry.id   AF-A0A538RSR3-F1
#
_cell.length_a   1.000
_cell.length_b   1.000
_cell.length_c   1.000
_cell.angle_alpha   90.00
_cell.angle_beta   90.00
_cell.angle_gamma   90.00
#
_symmetry.space_group_name_H-M   'P 1'
#
loop_
_entity.id
_entity.type
_entity.pdbx_description
1 polymer ?
#
loop_
_entity_poly.entity_id
_entity_poly.type
_entity_poly.pdbx_seq_one_letter_code
_entity_poly.pdbx_strand_id
1 'polypeptide(L)'
;CAFFHRKEEEYRVLLPFIKDGFEQGERAFHIIDSRNFPEHLRRLQEVGIDVAQAEGKGQLEVRRWEDAYLREGHFDQNRMLVLIEEVLTGGKARGFSLTRLVANMEWALEDRPGVNDIVEYETRLNYVLPRYDDAVC
;
A
#
# COMPACT_ATOMS: atom_id res chain seq x y z
N CYS A 1 -1.53 3.71 -11.17
CA CYS A 1 -2.01 4.95 -10.55
C CYS A 1 -3.44 5.24 -10.98
N ALA A 2 -4.33 5.52 -10.02
CA ALA A 2 -5.72 5.90 -10.24
C ALA A 2 -6.04 7.20 -9.47
N PHE A 3 -6.92 8.04 -10.02
CA PHE A 3 -7.34 9.30 -9.41
C PHE A 3 -8.81 9.24 -9.05
N PHE A 4 -9.16 9.67 -7.84
CA PHE A 4 -10.53 9.70 -7.32
C PHE A 4 -10.87 11.09 -6.80
N HIS A 5 -12.14 11.47 -6.91
CA HIS A 5 -12.61 12.75 -6.36
C HIS A 5 -13.12 12.61 -4.93
N ARG A 6 -13.48 11.38 -4.51
CA ARG A 6 -14.00 11.08 -3.18
C ARG A 6 -13.48 9.74 -2.66
N LYS A 7 -13.35 9.61 -1.34
CA LYS A 7 -12.98 8.35 -0.67
C LYS A 7 -13.97 7.23 -0.94
N GLU A 8 -15.26 7.52 -1.05
CA GLU A 8 -16.27 6.50 -1.36
C GLU A 8 -16.05 5.87 -2.74
N GLU A 9 -15.55 6.65 -3.70
CA GLU A 9 -15.22 6.17 -5.05
C GLU A 9 -13.95 5.32 -5.03
N GLU A 10 -12.92 5.78 -4.33
CA GLU A 10 -11.67 5.02 -4.10
C GLU A 10 -11.97 3.64 -3.51
N TYR A 11 -12.69 3.58 -2.38
CA TYR A 11 -13.00 2.31 -1.72
C TYR A 11 -13.93 1.40 -2.53
N ARG A 12 -14.81 1.95 -3.39
CA ARG A 12 -15.65 1.14 -4.27
C ARG A 12 -14.82 0.30 -5.24
N VAL A 13 -13.68 0.83 -5.68
CA VAL A 13 -12.75 0.12 -6.57
C VAL A 13 -11.77 -0.74 -5.76
N LEU A 14 -11.29 -0.19 -4.64
CA LEU A 14 -10.23 -0.82 -3.86
C LEU A 14 -10.70 -2.05 -3.07
N LEU A 15 -11.89 -2.01 -2.47
CA LEU A 15 -12.37 -3.11 -1.61
C LEU A 15 -12.54 -4.45 -2.35
N PRO A 16 -13.13 -4.51 -3.56
CA PRO A 16 -13.17 -5.74 -4.34
C PRO A 16 -11.77 -6.29 -4.66
N PHE A 17 -10.82 -5.41 -5.01
CA PHE A 17 -9.44 -5.79 -5.28
C PHE A 17 -8.75 -6.36 -4.04
N ILE A 18 -8.92 -5.74 -2.87
CA ILE A 18 -8.36 -6.26 -1.62
C ILE A 18 -9.00 -7.60 -1.27
N LYS A 19 -10.33 -7.68 -1.29
CA LYS A 19 -11.09 -8.88 -0.91
C LYS A 19 -10.69 -10.09 -1.75
N ASP A 20 -10.57 -9.94 -3.06
CA ASP A 20 -10.14 -11.00 -3.96
C ASP A 20 -8.74 -11.52 -3.58
N GLY A 21 -7.79 -10.64 -3.23
CA GLY A 21 -6.46 -11.06 -2.78
C GLY A 21 -6.50 -11.87 -1.48
N PHE A 22 -7.34 -11.47 -0.53
CA PHE A 22 -7.56 -12.24 0.70
C PHE A 22 -8.16 -13.63 0.43
N GLU A 23 -9.13 -13.72 -0.49
CA GLU A 23 -9.76 -14.99 -0.89
C GLU A 23 -8.77 -15.94 -1.59
N GLN A 24 -7.79 -15.40 -2.32
CA GLN A 24 -6.70 -16.17 -2.92
C GLN A 24 -5.57 -16.51 -1.93
N GLY A 25 -5.64 -16.06 -0.68
CA GLY A 25 -4.59 -16.28 0.32
C GLY A 25 -3.32 -15.47 0.08
N GLU A 26 -3.41 -14.39 -0.70
CA GLU A 26 -2.30 -13.49 -0.99
C GLU A 26 -2.02 -12.57 0.20
N ARG A 27 -0.81 -11.99 0.24
CA ARG A 27 -0.44 -10.99 1.23
C ARG A 27 -0.93 -9.60 0.81
N ALA A 28 -1.45 -8.82 1.73
CA ALA A 28 -1.85 -7.44 1.56
C ALA A 28 -0.94 -6.51 2.35
N PHE A 29 -0.41 -5.47 1.70
CA PHE A 29 0.40 -4.43 2.32
C PHE A 29 -0.16 -3.06 1.94
N HIS A 30 -0.69 -2.33 2.91
CA HIS A 30 -1.37 -1.06 2.66
C HIS A 30 -0.59 0.10 3.28
N ILE A 31 -0.37 1.17 2.53
CA ILE A 31 0.17 2.43 3.04
C ILE A 31 -0.93 3.49 2.96
N ILE A 32 -1.36 3.99 4.12
CA ILE A 32 -2.48 4.93 4.22
C ILE A 32 -2.16 6.12 5.13
N ASP A 33 -2.95 7.18 5.01
CA ASP A 33 -2.96 8.30 5.94
C ASP A 33 -3.33 7.84 7.36
N SER A 34 -2.58 8.31 8.36
CA SER A 34 -2.87 8.06 9.78
C SER A 34 -4.28 8.49 10.19
N ARG A 35 -4.82 9.55 9.57
CA ARG A 35 -6.19 10.05 9.78
C ARG A 35 -7.26 9.06 9.32
N ASN A 36 -6.96 8.25 8.30
CA ASN A 36 -7.89 7.30 7.69
C ASN A 36 -7.75 5.89 8.26
N PHE A 37 -6.77 5.65 9.13
CA PHE A 37 -6.45 4.31 9.64
C PHE A 37 -7.64 3.59 10.29
N PRO A 38 -8.40 4.20 11.23
CA PRO A 38 -9.54 3.52 11.86
C PRO A 38 -10.64 3.18 10.84
N GLU A 39 -10.93 4.10 9.93
CA GLU A 39 -11.96 3.93 8.91
C GLU A 39 -11.57 2.86 7.87
N HIS A 40 -10.29 2.81 7.50
CA HIS A 40 -9.77 1.79 6.60
C HIS A 40 -9.98 0.39 7.15
N LEU A 41 -9.57 0.15 8.41
CA LEU A 41 -9.77 -1.16 9.07
C LEU A 41 -11.25 -1.52 9.19
N ARG A 42 -12.10 -0.55 9.54
CA ARG A 42 -13.56 -0.74 9.62
C ARG A 42 -14.11 -1.21 8.27
N ARG A 43 -13.72 -0.58 7.16
CA ARG A 43 -14.17 -0.95 5.81
C ARG A 43 -13.69 -2.32 5.36
N LEU A 44 -12.48 -2.73 5.76
CA LEU A 44 -12.00 -4.11 5.52
C LEU A 44 -12.89 -5.13 6.24
N GLN A 45 -13.25 -4.86 7.50
CA GLN A 45 -14.14 -5.73 8.27
C GLN A 45 -15.54 -5.80 7.65
N GLU A 46 -16.08 -4.69 7.17
CA GLU A 46 -17.41 -4.64 6.51
C GLU A 46 -17.50 -5.54 5.27
N VAL A 47 -16.38 -5.79 4.59
CA VAL A 47 -16.33 -6.69 3.42
C VAL A 47 -15.93 -8.12 3.77
N GLY A 48 -15.87 -8.45 5.06
CA GLY A 48 -15.67 -9.80 5.57
C GLY A 48 -14.21 -10.17 5.85
N ILE A 49 -13.29 -9.22 5.88
CA ILE A 49 -11.88 -9.47 6.22
C ILE A 49 -11.71 -9.39 7.74
N ASP A 50 -11.31 -10.51 8.36
CA ASP A 50 -10.89 -10.53 9.77
C ASP A 50 -9.50 -9.91 9.90
N VAL A 51 -9.47 -8.59 10.12
CA VAL A 51 -8.24 -7.79 10.24
C VAL A 51 -7.30 -8.36 11.31
N ALA A 52 -7.82 -8.70 12.48
CA ALA A 52 -6.99 -9.15 13.60
C ALA A 52 -6.33 -10.50 13.29
N GLN A 53 -7.08 -11.43 12.69
CA GLN A 53 -6.53 -12.71 12.25
C GLN A 53 -5.53 -12.53 11.10
N ALA A 54 -5.83 -11.66 10.14
CA ALA A 54 -4.98 -11.39 8.99
C ALA A 54 -3.64 -10.77 9.40
N GLU A 55 -3.65 -9.80 10.33
CA GLU A 55 -2.43 -9.22 10.90
C GLU A 55 -1.65 -10.25 11.71
N GLY A 56 -2.33 -11.07 12.52
CA GLY A 56 -1.69 -12.13 13.31
C GLY A 56 -0.99 -13.20 12.46
N LYS A 57 -1.50 -13.46 11.25
CA LYS A 57 -0.88 -14.36 10.26
C LYS A 57 0.17 -13.67 9.39
N GLY A 58 0.35 -12.36 9.52
CA GLY A 58 1.19 -11.55 8.65
C GLY A 58 0.67 -11.43 7.21
N GLN A 59 -0.59 -11.80 6.98
CA GLN A 59 -1.26 -11.67 5.68
C GLN A 59 -1.67 -10.21 5.43
N LEU A 60 -2.00 -9.45 6.47
CA LEU A 60 -2.25 -8.01 6.38
C LEU A 60 -1.17 -7.23 7.13
N GLU A 61 -0.68 -6.18 6.50
CA GLU A 61 0.15 -5.17 7.15
C GLU A 61 -0.29 -3.78 6.68
N VAL A 62 -0.73 -2.94 7.61
CA VAL A 62 -1.14 -1.56 7.32
C VAL A 62 -0.14 -0.60 7.94
N ARG A 63 0.56 0.17 7.11
CA ARG A 63 1.49 1.21 7.53
C ARG A 63 0.89 2.59 7.32
N ARG A 64 1.30 3.52 8.18
CA ARG A 64 0.98 4.93 8.03
C ARG A 64 1.99 5.59 7.10
N TRP A 65 1.65 6.75 6.55
CA TRP A 65 2.59 7.54 5.74
C TRP A 65 3.89 7.83 6.48
N GLU A 66 3.82 8.14 7.76
CA GLU A 66 4.96 8.46 8.62
C GLU A 66 5.90 7.26 8.82
N ASP A 67 5.39 6.04 8.65
CA ASP A 67 6.15 4.78 8.76
C ASP A 67 6.66 4.26 7.41
N ALA A 68 6.26 4.91 6.30
CA ALA A 68 6.63 4.55 4.94
C ALA A 68 7.19 5.76 4.16
N TYR A 69 6.31 6.57 3.57
CA TYR A 69 6.68 7.71 2.71
C TYR A 69 7.44 8.81 3.42
N LEU A 70 7.03 9.18 4.63
CA LEU A 70 7.49 10.35 5.37
C LEU A 70 8.36 9.97 6.57
N ARG A 71 9.10 8.86 6.44
CA ARG A 71 9.97 8.37 7.50
C ARG A 71 11.06 9.41 7.77
N GLU A 72 11.23 9.78 9.05
CA GLU A 72 12.11 10.90 9.47
C GLU A 72 11.65 12.28 8.94
N GLY A 73 10.35 12.43 8.63
CA GLY A 73 9.72 13.72 8.35
C GLY A 73 9.85 14.25 6.93
N HIS A 74 10.44 13.49 6.00
CA HIS A 74 10.58 13.86 4.59
C HIS A 74 10.40 12.66 3.67
N PHE A 75 10.10 12.92 2.41
CA PHE A 75 10.06 11.89 1.38
C PHE A 75 11.46 11.62 0.82
N ASP A 76 11.82 10.34 0.74
CA ASP A 76 13.04 9.84 0.10
C ASP A 76 12.67 8.71 -0.87
N GLN A 77 12.82 9.00 -2.16
CA GLN A 77 12.49 8.05 -3.23
C GLN A 77 13.28 6.75 -3.16
N ASN A 78 14.55 6.78 -2.75
CA ASN A 78 15.40 5.58 -2.72
C ASN A 78 14.95 4.66 -1.58
N ARG A 79 14.60 5.22 -0.43
CA ARG A 79 14.04 4.45 0.69
C ARG A 79 12.71 3.81 0.33
N MET A 80 11.86 4.51 -0.40
CA MET A 80 10.57 3.95 -0.85
C MET A 80 10.75 2.81 -1.85
N LEU A 81 11.70 2.93 -2.79
CA LEU A 81 12.01 1.82 -3.70
C LEU A 81 12.52 0.59 -2.96
N VAL A 82 13.44 0.76 -2.00
CA VAL A 82 13.94 -0.33 -1.16
C VAL A 82 12.79 -0.97 -0.37
N LEU A 83 11.92 -0.17 0.24
CA LEU A 83 10.77 -0.67 0.98
C LEU A 83 9.84 -1.51 0.10
N ILE A 84 9.56 -1.06 -1.13
CA ILE A 84 8.72 -1.81 -2.07
C ILE A 84 9.38 -3.15 -2.41
N GLU A 85 10.67 -3.15 -2.75
CA GLU A 85 11.39 -4.39 -3.05
C GLU A 85 11.39 -5.36 -1.86
N GLU A 86 11.63 -4.87 -0.64
CA GLU A 86 11.55 -5.68 0.59
C GLU A 86 10.15 -6.27 0.82
N VAL A 87 9.11 -5.48 0.58
CA VAL A 87 7.72 -5.91 0.76
C VAL A 87 7.35 -6.99 -0.24
N LEU A 88 7.71 -6.83 -1.52
CA LEU A 88 7.40 -7.78 -2.58
C LEU A 88 8.19 -9.09 -2.42
N THR A 89 9.51 -8.99 -2.18
CA THR A 89 10.37 -10.17 -1.97
C THR A 89 10.04 -10.89 -0.66
N GLY A 90 9.74 -10.14 0.41
CA GLY A 90 9.39 -10.68 1.72
C GLY A 90 8.04 -11.37 1.78
N GLY A 91 7.11 -11.10 0.85
CA GLY A 91 5.88 -11.86 0.71
C GLY A 91 6.13 -13.30 0.29
N LYS A 92 6.90 -13.48 -0.79
CA LYS A 92 7.28 -14.81 -1.32
C LYS A 92 8.08 -15.62 -0.29
N ALA A 93 9.02 -14.98 0.41
CA ALA A 93 9.81 -15.63 1.46
C ALA A 93 8.96 -16.16 2.64
N ARG A 94 7.80 -15.55 2.89
CA ARG A 94 6.85 -15.98 3.93
C ARG A 94 5.85 -17.04 3.45
N GLY A 95 5.97 -17.50 2.21
CA GLY A 95 5.12 -18.55 1.63
C GLY A 95 3.84 -18.04 0.97
N PHE A 96 3.67 -16.72 0.81
CA PHE A 96 2.58 -16.16 0.03
C PHE A 96 2.89 -16.25 -1.46
N SER A 97 1.90 -16.58 -2.28
CA SER A 97 2.03 -16.67 -3.74
C SER A 97 2.34 -15.29 -4.35
N LEU A 98 1.60 -14.27 -3.91
CA LEU A 98 1.72 -12.87 -4.34
C LEU A 98 1.50 -11.92 -3.15
N THR A 99 1.95 -10.69 -3.35
CA THR A 99 1.68 -9.52 -2.50
C THR A 99 0.88 -8.49 -3.29
N ARG A 100 -0.24 -8.03 -2.74
CA ARG A 100 -0.98 -6.85 -3.19
C ARG A 100 -0.53 -5.65 -2.36
N LEU A 101 0.17 -4.72 -2.99
CA LEU A 101 0.56 -3.46 -2.39
C LEU A 101 -0.47 -2.39 -2.76
N VAL A 102 -1.05 -1.73 -1.77
CA VAL A 102 -1.96 -0.59 -1.95
C VAL A 102 -1.32 0.63 -1.32
N ALA A 103 -1.14 1.70 -2.08
CA ALA A 103 -0.49 2.90 -1.54
C ALA A 103 -1.22 4.17 -1.95
N ASN A 104 -1.74 4.90 -0.96
CA ASN A 104 -2.30 6.23 -1.21
C ASN A 104 -1.20 7.30 -1.05
N MET A 105 -1.04 8.16 -2.06
CA MET A 105 -0.01 9.21 -2.12
C MET A 105 -0.56 10.63 -1.93
N GLU A 106 -1.72 10.80 -1.29
CA GLU A 106 -2.31 12.13 -1.04
C GLU A 106 -1.41 13.04 -0.19
N TRP A 107 -0.42 12.49 0.54
CA TRP A 107 0.62 13.27 1.21
C TRP A 107 1.38 14.20 0.24
N ALA A 108 1.43 13.87 -1.05
CA ALA A 108 2.07 14.70 -2.06
C ALA A 108 1.28 15.98 -2.41
N LEU A 109 0.01 16.05 -1.99
CA LEU A 109 -0.78 17.28 -2.06
C LEU A 109 -0.47 18.23 -0.90
N GLU A 110 0.22 17.75 0.14
CA GLU A 110 0.71 18.56 1.24
C GLU A 110 2.09 19.12 0.88
N ASP A 111 2.40 20.35 1.34
CA ASP A 111 3.73 20.96 1.16
C ASP A 111 4.76 20.30 2.10
N ARG A 112 5.20 19.09 1.72
CA ARG A 112 6.10 18.24 2.48
C ARG A 112 7.51 18.26 1.87
N PRO A 113 8.56 18.26 2.70
CA PRO A 113 9.93 18.12 2.21
C PRO A 113 10.10 16.84 1.37
N GLY A 114 10.70 16.98 0.18
CA GLY A 114 10.94 15.87 -0.75
C GLY A 114 9.86 15.65 -1.80
N VAL A 115 8.71 16.34 -1.74
CA VAL A 115 7.60 16.15 -2.70
C VAL A 115 8.00 16.37 -4.16
N ASN A 116 9.01 17.21 -4.42
CA ASN A 116 9.51 17.48 -5.78
C ASN A 116 10.09 16.24 -6.47
N ASP A 117 10.54 15.24 -5.70
CA ASP A 117 11.14 14.02 -6.23
C ASP A 117 10.08 12.97 -6.65
N ILE A 118 8.79 13.25 -6.43
CA ILE A 118 7.72 12.27 -6.68
C ILE A 118 7.60 11.88 -8.16
N VAL A 119 7.83 12.82 -9.07
CA VAL A 119 7.74 12.56 -10.52
C VAL A 119 8.87 11.62 -10.96
N GLU A 120 10.08 11.81 -10.40
CA GLU A 120 11.20 10.91 -10.66
C GLU A 120 10.95 9.53 -10.04
N TYR A 121 10.44 9.50 -8.81
CA TYR A 121 10.06 8.27 -8.13
C TYR A 121 9.05 7.44 -8.93
N GLU A 122 7.94 8.05 -9.37
CA GLU A 122 6.91 7.39 -10.19
C GLU A 122 7.51 6.83 -11.49
N THR A 123 8.43 7.59 -12.10
CA THR A 123 9.12 7.15 -13.32
C THR A 123 9.99 5.92 -13.05
N ARG A 124 10.77 5.92 -11.96
CA ARG A 124 11.61 4.78 -11.56
C ARG A 124 10.77 3.56 -11.21
N LEU A 125 9.64 3.77 -10.52
CA LEU A 125 8.73 2.71 -10.13
C LEU A 125 8.21 1.93 -11.37
N ASN A 126 7.91 2.63 -12.47
CA ASN A 126 7.49 2.01 -13.72
C ASN A 126 8.55 1.05 -14.33
N TYR A 127 9.83 1.20 -14.01
CA TYR A 127 10.89 0.28 -14.46
C TYR A 127 11.16 -0.87 -13.48
N VAL A 128 10.79 -0.70 -12.20
CA VAL A 128 10.99 -1.71 -11.16
C VAL A 128 9.85 -2.71 -11.12
N LEU A 129 8.60 -2.23 -11.17
CA LEU A 129 7.41 -3.08 -11.03
C LEU A 129 7.31 -4.23 -12.04
N PRO A 130 7.68 -4.08 -13.34
CA PRO A 130 7.62 -5.19 -14.29
C PRO A 130 8.51 -6.39 -13.96
N ARG A 131 9.38 -6.29 -12.95
CA ARG A 131 10.23 -7.39 -12.46
C ARG A 131 9.49 -8.33 -11.51
N TYR A 132 8.28 -7.98 -11.08
CA TYR A 132 7.49 -8.70 -10.10
C TYR A 132 6.10 -9.02 -10.67
N ASP A 133 5.59 -10.22 -10.39
CA ASP A 133 4.21 -10.62 -10.73
C ASP A 133 3.18 -10.05 -9.74
N ASP A 134 3.67 -9.41 -8.67
CA ASP A 134 2.90 -8.81 -7.59
C ASP A 134 2.10 -7.59 -8.09
N ALA A 135 0.90 -7.40 -7.52
CA ALA A 135 0.02 -6.31 -7.92
C ALA A 135 0.25 -5.07 -7.05
N VAL A 136 0.46 -3.91 -7.68
CA VAL A 136 0.66 -2.63 -7.00
C VAL A 136 -0.41 -1.64 -7.47
N CYS A 137 -1.20 -1.12 -6.53
CA CYS A 137 -2.32 -0.20 -6.76
C CYS A 137 -2.14 1.12 -6.02
#